data_AF-A0A366MV08-F1
#
_entry.id   AF-A0A366MV08-F1
#
_cell.length_a   1.000
_cell.length_b   1.000
_cell.length_c   1.000
_cell.angle_alpha   90.00
_cell.angle_beta   90.00
_cell.angle_gamma   90.00
#
_symmetry.space_group_name_H-M   'P 1'
#
loop_
_entity.id
_entity.type
_entity.pdbx_description
1 polymer ?
#
loop_
_entity_poly.entity_id
_entity_poly.type
_entity_poly.pdbx_seq_one_letter_code
_entity_poly.pdbx_strand_id
1 'polypeptide(L)'
;MKFHDKGFIYKFKDYTQVQVFSFGNAIFDMKIYNDKICKSTFKCQDLDTFNKENLSSTYPKNFLKELFDTDKKEIIHRDNENSILIKIIKD
;
A
#
# COMPACT_ATOMS: atom_id res chain seq x y z
N MET A 1 -2.30 25.05 4.49
CA MET A 1 -2.70 23.65 4.77
C MET A 1 -1.50 22.75 4.55
N LYS A 2 -1.11 21.94 5.55
CA LYS A 2 0.12 21.10 5.55
C LYS A 2 -0.12 19.68 5.01
N PHE A 3 -0.98 19.51 4.02
CA PHE A 3 -1.33 18.19 3.44
C PHE A 3 -0.67 17.93 2.08
N HIS A 4 -0.04 18.95 1.50
CA HIS A 4 0.90 18.76 0.40
C HIS A 4 2.02 17.88 0.96
N ASP A 5 2.19 16.68 0.42
CA ASP A 5 3.16 15.66 0.83
C ASP A 5 2.73 14.74 2.01
N LYS A 6 1.43 14.44 2.13
CA LYS A 6 0.94 13.36 3.02
C LYS A 6 0.23 12.24 2.26
N GLY A 7 0.36 11.04 2.82
CA GLY A 7 -0.39 9.87 2.41
C GLY A 7 -1.62 9.66 3.31
N PHE A 8 -2.67 9.07 2.74
CA PHE A 8 -3.91 8.73 3.44
C PHE A 8 -4.17 7.23 3.28
N ILE A 9 -4.56 6.59 4.38
CA ILE A 9 -4.99 5.19 4.42
C ILE A 9 -6.46 5.19 4.84
N TYR A 10 -7.34 4.76 3.94
CA TYR A 10 -8.76 4.60 4.19
C TYR A 10 -9.08 3.13 4.31
N LYS A 11 -9.73 2.73 5.41
CA LYS A 11 -10.18 1.35 5.61
C LYS A 11 -11.67 1.27 5.31
N PHE A 12 -12.03 0.55 4.26
CA PHE A 12 -13.41 0.20 3.93
C PHE A 12 -13.66 -1.27 4.26
N LYS A 13 -14.93 -1.68 4.21
CA LYS A 13 -15.32 -3.07 4.51
C LYS A 13 -14.66 -4.08 3.57
N ASP A 14 -14.55 -3.74 2.30
CA ASP A 14 -14.11 -4.68 1.26
C ASP A 14 -12.67 -4.41 0.76
N TYR A 15 -12.11 -3.24 1.07
CA TYR A 15 -10.77 -2.85 0.63
C TYR A 15 -10.13 -1.79 1.52
N THR A 16 -8.81 -1.75 1.47
CA THR A 16 -8.00 -0.69 2.08
C THR A 16 -7.42 0.16 0.95
N GLN A 17 -7.63 1.47 1.01
CA GLN A 17 -7.17 2.41 -0.01
C GLN A 17 -6.02 3.27 0.51
N VAL A 18 -4.93 3.31 -0.24
CA VAL A 18 -3.73 4.09 0.05
C VAL A 18 -3.57 5.15 -1.03
N GLN A 19 -3.63 6.42 -0.64
CA GLN A 19 -3.49 7.55 -1.55
C GLN A 19 -2.33 8.44 -1.13
N VAL A 20 -1.58 8.97 -2.10
CA VAL A 20 -0.57 10.02 -1.87
C VAL A 20 -0.94 11.23 -2.71
N PHE A 21 -1.02 12.39 -2.06
CA PHE A 21 -1.30 13.65 -2.72
C PHE A 21 -0.05 14.53 -2.77
N SER A 22 0.20 15.13 -3.92
CA SER A 22 1.23 16.16 -4.11
C SER A 22 0.63 17.33 -4.87
N PHE A 23 0.83 18.55 -4.36
CA PHE A 23 0.27 19.79 -4.92
C PHE A 23 -1.24 19.73 -5.25
N GLY A 24 -2.02 19.02 -4.42
CA GLY A 24 -3.47 18.87 -4.59
C GLY A 24 -3.91 17.79 -5.59
N ASN A 25 -2.96 17.07 -6.21
CA ASN A 25 -3.23 15.98 -7.15
C ASN A 25 -2.89 14.63 -6.52
N ALA A 26 -3.72 13.61 -6.75
CA ALA A 26 -3.42 12.24 -6.36
C ALA A 26 -2.35 11.67 -7.31
N ILE A 27 -1.13 11.48 -6.81
CA ILE A 27 0.00 10.93 -7.58
C ILE A 27 0.11 9.41 -7.42
N PHE A 28 -0.54 8.86 -6.40
CA PHE A 28 -0.64 7.44 -6.14
C PHE A 28 -2.01 7.14 -5.57
N ASP A 29 -2.71 6.15 -6.13
CA ASP A 29 -3.99 5.66 -5.63
C ASP A 29 -4.03 4.15 -5.77
N MET A 30 -3.95 3.45 -4.64
CA MET A 30 -3.93 1.99 -4.60
C MET A 30 -5.08 1.47 -3.75
N LYS A 31 -5.86 0.55 -4.29
CA LYS A 31 -6.91 -0.19 -3.57
C LYS A 31 -6.48 -1.64 -3.39
N ILE A 32 -6.43 -2.09 -2.15
CA ILE A 32 -6.02 -3.43 -1.74
C ILE A 32 -7.29 -4.18 -1.32
N TYR A 33 -7.73 -5.11 -2.16
CA TYR A 33 -8.82 -6.04 -1.88
C TYR A 33 -8.26 -7.35 -1.32
N ASN A 34 -9.13 -8.29 -0.93
CA ASN A 34 -8.73 -9.61 -0.45
C ASN A 34 -8.17 -10.53 -1.56
N ASP A 35 -8.47 -10.22 -2.83
CA ASP A 35 -8.16 -11.06 -3.99
C ASP A 35 -7.26 -10.35 -5.02
N LYS A 36 -7.18 -9.02 -4.96
CA LYS A 36 -6.50 -8.19 -5.98
C LYS A 36 -6.02 -6.85 -5.44
N ILE A 37 -5.05 -6.26 -6.15
CA ILE A 37 -4.58 -4.89 -5.92
C ILE A 37 -4.78 -4.07 -7.19
N CYS A 38 -5.37 -2.88 -7.04
CA CYS A 38 -5.59 -1.93 -8.13
C CYS A 38 -4.78 -0.66 -7.91
N LYS A 39 -3.85 -0.34 -8.82
CA LYS A 39 -2.99 0.87 -8.76
C LYS A 39 -3.65 2.14 -9.36
N SER A 40 -4.90 2.00 -9.85
CA SER A 40 -5.80 3.05 -10.38
C SER A 40 -7.12 2.37 -10.80
N THR A 41 -8.10 3.12 -11.32
CA THR A 41 -9.43 2.61 -11.75
C THR A 41 -9.36 1.47 -12.77
N PHE A 42 -8.30 1.40 -13.59
CA PHE A 42 -8.19 0.45 -14.72
C PHE A 42 -7.02 -0.53 -14.64
N LYS A 43 -6.22 -0.51 -13.57
CA LYS A 43 -5.01 -1.35 -13.45
C LYS A 43 -5.08 -2.21 -12.20
N CYS A 44 -5.87 -3.27 -12.28
CA CYS A 44 -5.97 -4.30 -11.24
C CYS A 44 -5.17 -5.54 -11.63
N GLN A 45 -4.54 -6.15 -10.65
CA GLN A 45 -3.78 -7.38 -10.77
C GLN A 45 -4.00 -8.25 -9.54
N ASP A 46 -3.82 -9.56 -9.67
CA ASP A 46 -3.84 -10.49 -8.54
C ASP A 46 -2.68 -10.23 -7.57
N LEU A 47 -2.85 -10.69 -6.34
CA LEU A 47 -1.89 -10.45 -5.25
C LEU A 47 -0.50 -11.03 -5.55
N ASP A 48 -0.44 -12.21 -6.18
CA ASP A 48 0.82 -12.88 -6.50
C ASP A 48 1.61 -12.11 -7.55
N THR A 49 0.95 -11.71 -8.65
CA THR A 49 1.55 -10.91 -9.71
C THR A 49 2.03 -9.57 -9.17
N PHE A 50 1.24 -8.92 -8.32
CA PHE A 50 1.65 -7.66 -7.69
C PHE A 50 2.91 -7.84 -6.86
N ASN A 51 2.96 -8.85 -6.01
CA ASN A 51 4.10 -9.13 -5.14
C ASN A 51 5.35 -9.44 -5.97
N LYS A 52 5.22 -10.25 -7.02
CA LYS A 52 6.33 -10.59 -7.92
C LYS A 52 6.87 -9.38 -8.68
N GLU A 53 6.02 -8.46 -9.12
CA GLU A 53 6.44 -7.29 -9.90
C GLU A 53 6.97 -6.13 -9.05
N ASN A 54 6.46 -5.96 -7.82
CA ASN A 54 6.68 -4.73 -7.03
C ASN A 54 7.35 -4.96 -5.68
N LEU A 55 7.30 -6.19 -5.17
CA LEU A 55 7.93 -6.60 -3.93
C LEU A 55 8.85 -7.79 -4.23
N SER A 56 8.58 -8.94 -3.63
CA SER A 56 9.21 -10.22 -3.95
C SER A 56 8.15 -11.31 -4.04
N SER A 57 8.40 -12.33 -4.87
CA SER A 57 7.52 -13.50 -4.95
C SER A 57 7.49 -14.34 -3.67
N THR A 58 8.40 -14.08 -2.73
CA THR A 58 8.45 -14.76 -1.43
C THR A 58 7.43 -14.20 -0.43
N TYR A 59 6.86 -13.03 -0.69
CA TYR A 59 5.88 -12.43 0.22
C TYR A 59 4.53 -13.16 0.18
N PRO A 60 3.91 -13.40 1.35
CA PRO A 60 2.53 -13.88 1.41
C PRO A 60 1.59 -12.98 0.62
N LYS A 61 0.57 -13.57 -0.03
CA LYS A 61 -0.41 -12.83 -0.85
C LYS A 61 -1.05 -11.66 -0.10
N ASN A 62 -1.38 -11.87 1.17
CA ASN A 62 -2.08 -10.89 2.01
C ASN A 62 -1.14 -9.91 2.73
N PHE A 63 0.17 -10.02 2.54
CA PHE A 63 1.18 -9.23 3.26
C PHE A 63 0.89 -7.73 3.22
N LEU A 64 0.64 -7.19 2.02
CA LEU A 64 0.42 -5.76 1.85
C LEU A 64 -0.85 -5.30 2.58
N LYS A 65 -1.91 -6.11 2.54
CA LYS A 65 -3.18 -5.79 3.22
C LYS A 65 -2.98 -5.77 4.74
N GLU A 66 -2.37 -6.80 5.30
CA GLU A 66 -2.09 -6.90 6.74
C GLU A 66 -1.21 -5.75 7.24
N LEU A 67 -0.24 -5.33 6.41
CA LEU A 67 0.65 -4.22 6.71
C LEU A 67 -0.12 -2.88 6.86
N PHE A 68 -1.03 -2.58 5.93
CA PHE A 68 -1.80 -1.33 5.97
C PHE A 68 -3.00 -1.39 6.94
N ASP A 69 -3.52 -2.58 7.23
CA ASP A 69 -4.61 -2.78 8.18
C ASP A 69 -4.14 -2.74 9.64
N THR A 70 -2.86 -2.93 9.89
CA THR A 70 -2.28 -2.84 11.23
C THR A 70 -2.52 -1.45 11.84
N ASP A 71 -2.97 -1.37 13.09
CA ASP A 71 -3.27 -0.10 13.78
C ASP A 71 -2.08 0.56 14.51
N LYS A 72 -0.88 -0.02 14.40
CA LYS A 72 0.35 0.56 14.97
C LYS A 72 0.59 1.97 14.42
N LYS A 73 1.11 2.85 15.29
CA LYS A 73 1.48 4.23 14.95
C LYS A 73 2.68 4.29 14.01
N GLU A 74 3.65 3.42 14.23
CA GLU A 74 4.83 3.29 13.38
C GLU A 74 5.00 1.83 12.96
N ILE A 75 5.20 1.63 11.65
CA ILE A 75 5.46 0.33 11.04
C ILE A 75 6.72 0.51 10.20
N ILE A 76 7.74 -0.30 10.49
CA ILE A 76 8.98 -0.37 9.71
C ILE A 76 9.16 -1.82 9.31
N HIS A 77 9.02 -2.07 8.01
CA HIS A 77 9.34 -3.35 7.39
C HIS A 77 10.59 -3.16 6.53
N ARG A 78 11.68 -3.84 6.90
CA ARG A 78 12.93 -3.80 6.15
C ARG A 78 13.32 -5.23 5.77
N ASP A 79 13.42 -5.46 4.47
CA ASP A 79 13.88 -6.70 3.89
C ASP A 79 15.11 -6.39 3.05
N ASN A 80 16.27 -6.76 3.58
CA ASN A 80 17.55 -6.50 2.94
C ASN A 80 17.82 -7.47 1.77
N GLU A 81 17.23 -8.67 1.80
CA GLU A 81 17.44 -9.68 0.74
C GLU A 81 16.81 -9.22 -0.56
N ASN A 82 15.60 -8.67 -0.49
CA ASN A 82 14.89 -8.14 -1.65
C ASN A 82 15.04 -6.62 -1.81
N SER A 83 15.87 -5.96 -0.99
CA SER A 83 16.09 -4.51 -1.00
C SER A 83 14.80 -3.67 -0.87
N ILE A 84 13.88 -4.11 -0.01
CA ILE A 84 12.57 -3.48 0.22
C ILE A 84 12.55 -2.78 1.58
N LEU A 85 12.09 -1.52 1.58
CA LEU A 85 11.78 -0.76 2.78
C LEU A 85 10.36 -0.21 2.70
N ILE A 86 9.51 -0.61 3.63
CA ILE A 86 8.18 -0.03 3.81
C ILE A 86 8.13 0.63 5.18
N LYS A 87 7.94 1.94 5.19
CA LYS A 87 7.81 2.73 6.42
C LYS A 87 6.48 3.47 6.42
N ILE A 88 5.65 3.22 7.43
CA ILE A 88 4.35 3.88 7.63
C ILE A 88 4.41 4.58 8.99
N ILE A 89 4.29 5.90 8.99
CA ILE A 89 4.23 6.73 10.19
C ILE A 89 2.87 7.44 10.17
N LYS A 90 2.03 7.16 11.16
CA LYS A 90 0.71 7.77 11.30
C LYS A 90 0.79 8.95 12.26
N ASP A 91 0.13 10.04 11.90
CA ASP A 91 -0.08 11.19 12.78
C ASP A 91 -1.08 10.89 13.89
#